data_AF-A0A3N5U483-F1
#
_entry.id   AF-A0A3N5U483-F1
#
_cell.length_a   1.000
_cell.length_b   1.000
_cell.length_c   1.000
_cell.angle_alpha   90.00
_cell.angle_beta   90.00
_cell.angle_gamma   90.00
#
_symmetry.space_group_name_H-M   'P 1'
#
loop_
_entity.id
_entity.type
_entity.pdbx_description
1 polymer ?
#
loop_
_entity_poly.entity_id
_entity_poly.type
_entity_poly.pdbx_seq_one_letter_code
_entity_poly.pdbx_strand_id
1 'polypeptide(L)'
;MKRRDFLKGIAATSTGIAISSGMGPMLSSAHAAGKEDFGEVKSVKVHCISETSWFDNATLGNDIKEAGGINTNQYDVAYTKDNLGGYAALIEIEALDGKKTKYLLDSGWNTEWMDYVFAKDGVDKMLKSKEINTIFISHDHIDHYFGI
;
A
#
# COMPACT_ATOMS: atom_id res chain seq x y z
N MET A 1 17.58 0.47 -19.94
CA MET A 1 18.16 0.61 -18.58
C MET A 1 17.34 -0.26 -17.63
N LYS A 2 17.94 -1.14 -16.81
CA LYS A 2 17.16 -1.95 -15.85
C LYS A 2 16.79 -1.08 -14.64
N ARG A 3 15.56 -1.17 -14.13
CA ARG A 3 15.07 -0.43 -12.93
C ARG A 3 16.05 -0.48 -11.75
N ARG A 4 16.72 -1.62 -11.57
CA ARG A 4 17.73 -1.82 -10.51
C ARG A 4 18.97 -0.95 -10.70
N ASP A 5 19.40 -0.69 -11.93
CA ASP A 5 20.57 0.13 -12.23
C ASP A 5 20.23 1.62 -12.06
N PHE A 6 19.00 2.01 -12.37
CA PHE A 6 18.48 3.36 -12.10
C PHE A 6 18.43 3.68 -10.59
N LEU A 7 17.88 2.78 -9.77
CA LEU A 7 17.80 2.97 -8.31
C LEU A 7 19.20 3.04 -7.66
N LYS A 8 20.15 2.22 -8.13
CA LYS A 8 21.55 2.28 -7.68
C LYS A 8 22.21 3.60 -8.08
N GLY A 9 21.89 4.14 -9.25
CA GLY A 9 22.41 5.42 -9.73
C GLY A 9 21.98 6.60 -8.85
N ILE A 10 20.72 6.63 -8.40
CA ILE A 10 20.21 7.67 -7.50
C ILE A 10 20.99 7.67 -6.17
N ALA A 11 21.14 6.51 -5.52
CA ALA A 11 21.86 6.37 -4.25
C ALA A 11 23.34 6.76 -4.34
N ALA A 12 23.99 6.48 -5.48
CA ALA A 12 25.38 6.87 -5.73
C ALA A 12 25.50 8.39 -5.95
N THR A 13 24.54 9.00 -6.63
CA THR A 13 24.54 10.44 -6.96
C THR A 13 24.30 11.31 -5.72
N SER A 14 23.39 10.90 -4.83
CA SER A 14 23.15 11.58 -3.54
C SER A 14 24.39 11.59 -2.64
N THR A 15 25.15 10.50 -2.65
CA THR A 15 26.42 10.41 -1.90
C THR A 15 27.49 11.32 -2.53
N GLY A 16 27.56 11.40 -3.87
CA GLY A 16 28.53 12.23 -4.57
C GLY A 16 28.34 13.74 -4.38
N ILE A 17 27.09 14.21 -4.29
CA ILE A 17 26.76 15.65 -4.09
C ILE A 17 27.10 16.12 -2.66
N ALA A 18 26.92 15.26 -1.66
CA ALA A 18 27.26 15.57 -0.27
C ALA A 18 28.78 15.74 -0.06
N ILE A 19 29.60 15.04 -0.84
CA ILE A 19 31.06 15.10 -0.71
C ILE A 19 31.65 16.30 -1.48
N SER A 20 31.06 16.68 -2.62
CA SER A 20 31.60 17.73 -3.50
C SER A 20 31.26 19.17 -3.09
N SER A 21 30.25 19.37 -2.23
CA SER A 21 29.80 20.69 -1.80
C SER A 21 30.58 21.29 -0.63
N GLY A 22 31.58 20.59 -0.08
CA GLY A 22 32.37 21.09 1.07
C GLY A 22 31.57 21.24 2.37
N MET A 23 30.27 20.95 2.34
CA MET A 23 29.42 20.73 3.48
C MET A 23 29.74 19.33 4.02
N GLY A 24 30.84 19.23 4.78
CA GLY A 24 31.06 18.05 5.62
C GLY A 24 29.78 17.72 6.39
N PRO A 25 29.48 16.45 6.70
CA PRO A 25 28.19 16.06 7.22
C PRO A 25 27.95 16.79 8.56
N MET A 26 27.21 17.90 8.52
CA MET A 26 26.48 18.41 9.68
C MET A 26 25.28 17.50 9.89
N LEU A 27 25.56 16.22 10.09
CA LEU A 27 24.62 15.30 10.70
C LEU A 27 24.95 15.42 12.18
N SER A 28 24.24 16.31 12.88
CA SER A 28 24.05 16.15 14.33
C SER A 28 23.83 14.66 14.57
N SER A 29 24.61 14.05 15.46
CA SER A 29 24.51 12.63 15.78
C SER A 29 23.05 12.23 15.81
N ALA A 30 22.58 11.54 14.78
CA ALA A 30 21.25 10.97 14.80
C ALA A 30 21.31 10.00 15.97
N HIS A 31 20.52 10.26 17.01
CA HIS A 31 20.27 9.29 18.07
C HIS A 31 19.44 8.17 17.45
N ALA A 32 20.04 7.42 16.54
CA ALA A 32 19.51 6.14 16.15
C ALA A 32 19.49 5.32 17.43
N ALA A 33 18.30 4.95 17.87
CA ALA A 33 18.15 3.88 18.83
C ALA A 33 19.00 2.68 18.35
N GLY A 34 19.44 1.83 19.28
CA GLY A 34 20.13 0.60 18.92
C GLY A 34 19.36 -0.15 17.83
N LYS A 35 20.06 -0.93 16.99
CA LYS A 35 19.39 -1.77 16.01
C LYS A 35 18.57 -2.81 16.76
N GLU A 36 17.25 -2.72 16.63
CA GLU A 36 16.33 -3.74 17.14
C GLU A 36 16.21 -4.85 16.09
N ASP A 37 16.35 -6.08 16.55
CA ASP A 37 16.13 -7.27 15.73
C ASP A 37 14.64 -7.67 15.80
N PHE A 38 13.96 -7.62 14.66
CA PHE A 38 12.56 -8.02 14.52
C PHE A 38 12.40 -9.41 13.88
N GLY A 39 13.51 -10.14 13.73
CA GLY A 39 13.57 -11.46 13.11
C GLY A 39 13.76 -11.42 11.60
N GLU A 40 13.85 -12.62 11.02
CA GLU A 40 14.11 -12.82 9.60
C GLU A 40 13.07 -13.77 8.99
N VAL A 41 12.79 -13.54 7.71
CA VAL A 41 11.97 -14.44 6.88
C VAL A 41 12.75 -14.77 5.62
N LYS A 42 12.50 -15.95 5.07
CA LYS A 42 13.20 -16.40 3.87
C LYS A 42 12.80 -15.60 2.65
N SER A 43 11.52 -15.26 2.51
CA SER A 43 11.05 -14.33 1.48
C SER A 43 9.74 -13.66 1.84
N VAL A 44 9.53 -12.48 1.27
CA VAL A 44 8.24 -11.77 1.25
C VAL A 44 7.88 -11.54 -0.21
N LYS A 45 6.66 -11.91 -0.60
CA LYS A 45 6.06 -11.58 -1.89
C LYS A 45 4.84 -10.72 -1.66
N VAL A 46 4.80 -9.56 -2.29
CA VAL A 46 3.62 -8.69 -2.32
C VAL A 46 3.05 -8.73 -3.73
N HIS A 47 1.80 -9.16 -3.84
CA HIS A 47 1.04 -9.12 -5.08
C HIS A 47 0.00 -8.02 -4.98
N CYS A 48 0.15 -7.00 -5.82
CA CYS A 48 -0.83 -5.93 -5.86
C CYS A 48 -2.09 -6.42 -6.58
N ILE A 49 -3.21 -6.43 -5.85
CA ILE A 49 -4.51 -6.89 -6.35
C ILE A 49 -5.23 -5.72 -7.04
N SER A 50 -5.27 -4.56 -6.38
CA SER A 50 -5.81 -3.32 -6.94
C SER A 50 -5.07 -2.09 -6.41
N GLU A 51 -4.83 -1.12 -7.28
CA GLU A 51 -4.41 0.26 -6.94
C GLU A 51 -5.36 1.28 -7.56
N THR A 52 -6.62 0.88 -7.80
CA THR A 52 -7.56 1.75 -8.51
C THR A 52 -7.92 2.94 -7.65
N SER A 53 -8.19 2.71 -6.36
CA SER A 53 -8.75 3.70 -5.41
C SER A 53 -10.09 4.31 -5.88
N TRP A 54 -10.07 5.09 -6.96
CA TRP A 54 -11.21 5.63 -7.70
C TRP A 54 -10.89 5.71 -9.20
N PHE A 55 -11.91 5.72 -10.06
CA PHE A 55 -11.70 5.65 -11.52
C PHE A 55 -11.41 6.99 -12.19
N ASP A 56 -11.93 8.09 -11.65
CA ASP A 56 -11.85 9.44 -12.20
C ASP A 56 -11.62 10.49 -11.11
N ASN A 57 -10.54 11.27 -11.30
CA ASN A 57 -10.11 12.29 -10.34
C ASN A 57 -11.06 13.49 -10.30
N ALA A 58 -11.65 13.88 -11.43
CA ALA A 58 -12.52 15.05 -11.49
C ALA A 58 -13.81 14.81 -10.72
N THR A 59 -14.38 13.62 -10.86
CA THR A 59 -15.56 13.15 -10.13
C THR A 59 -15.29 13.15 -8.63
N LEU A 60 -14.22 12.50 -8.17
CA LEU A 60 -13.86 12.52 -6.74
C LEU A 60 -13.64 13.94 -6.21
N GLY A 61 -12.94 14.77 -6.97
CA GLY A 61 -12.68 16.17 -6.60
C GLY A 61 -13.95 16.98 -6.46
N ASN A 62 -14.95 16.76 -7.32
CA ASN A 62 -16.25 17.41 -7.24
C ASN A 62 -17.04 16.94 -6.01
N ASP A 63 -17.11 15.63 -5.76
CA ASP A 63 -17.81 15.08 -4.59
C ASP A 63 -17.27 15.70 -3.28
N ILE A 64 -15.93 15.72 -3.13
CA ILE A 64 -15.27 16.31 -1.95
C ILE A 64 -15.55 17.81 -1.86
N LYS A 65 -15.49 18.52 -2.98
CA LYS A 65 -15.74 19.97 -3.02
C LYS A 65 -17.18 20.30 -2.61
N GLU A 66 -18.16 19.56 -3.11
CA GLU A 66 -19.58 19.73 -2.77
C GLU A 66 -19.85 19.47 -1.29
N ALA A 67 -19.11 18.55 -0.68
CA ALA A 67 -19.21 18.23 0.73
C ALA A 67 -18.55 19.26 1.66
N GLY A 68 -17.81 20.25 1.14
CA GLY A 68 -17.13 21.29 1.93
C GLY A 68 -15.61 21.39 1.69
N GLY A 69 -15.07 20.62 0.76
CA GLY A 69 -13.66 20.62 0.39
C GLY A 69 -12.80 19.67 1.24
N ILE A 70 -11.48 19.80 1.11
CA ILE A 70 -10.49 18.82 1.65
C ILE A 70 -10.49 18.67 3.18
N ASN A 71 -11.11 19.59 3.91
CA ASN A 71 -11.22 19.52 5.38
C ASN A 71 -12.51 18.81 5.84
N THR A 72 -13.35 18.38 4.90
CA THR A 72 -14.57 17.63 5.20
C THR A 72 -14.21 16.24 5.70
N ASN A 73 -15.00 15.72 6.63
CA ASN A 73 -14.86 14.33 7.03
C ASN A 73 -15.30 13.41 5.87
N GLN A 74 -14.48 12.43 5.50
CA GLN A 74 -14.78 11.47 4.43
C GLN A 74 -16.16 10.81 4.59
N TYR A 75 -16.61 10.59 5.82
CA TYR A 75 -17.91 9.98 6.12
C TYR A 75 -19.12 10.86 5.74
N ASP A 76 -18.90 12.16 5.54
CA ASP A 76 -19.94 13.13 5.19
C ASP A 76 -20.00 13.39 3.67
N VAL A 77 -19.08 12.81 2.89
CA VAL A 77 -19.01 13.01 1.44
C VAL A 77 -19.95 12.03 0.74
N ALA A 78 -20.84 12.57 -0.10
CA ALA A 78 -21.74 11.78 -0.94
C ALA A 78 -21.01 11.31 -2.21
N TYR A 79 -20.15 10.31 -2.09
CA TYR A 79 -19.34 9.85 -3.21
C TYR A 79 -20.15 9.22 -4.35
N THR A 80 -19.71 9.48 -5.58
CA THR A 80 -20.27 8.90 -6.79
C THR A 80 -19.96 7.40 -6.86
N LYS A 81 -20.99 6.57 -6.71
CA LYS A 81 -20.89 5.10 -6.57
C LYS A 81 -20.13 4.39 -7.70
N ASP A 82 -20.29 4.87 -8.93
CA ASP A 82 -19.63 4.28 -10.09
C ASP A 82 -18.15 4.68 -10.20
N ASN A 83 -17.71 5.66 -9.39
CA ASN A 83 -16.32 6.08 -9.32
C ASN A 83 -15.52 5.32 -8.25
N LEU A 84 -16.19 4.49 -7.45
CA LEU A 84 -15.60 3.81 -6.31
C LEU A 84 -14.79 2.60 -6.75
N GLY A 85 -13.48 2.62 -6.52
CA GLY A 85 -12.58 1.50 -6.78
C GLY A 85 -12.14 0.82 -5.49
N GLY A 86 -10.83 0.71 -5.29
CA GLY A 86 -10.25 0.24 -4.05
C GLY A 86 -8.78 -0.09 -4.17
N TYR A 87 -8.12 -0.21 -3.03
CA TYR A 87 -6.78 -0.72 -2.87
C TYR A 87 -6.80 -2.06 -2.13
N ALA A 88 -6.02 -3.03 -2.62
CA ALA A 88 -5.74 -4.25 -1.87
C ALA A 88 -4.44 -4.91 -2.37
N ALA A 89 -3.73 -5.59 -1.47
CA ALA A 89 -2.58 -6.41 -1.82
C ALA A 89 -2.58 -7.75 -1.05
N LEU A 90 -2.09 -8.81 -1.69
CA LEU A 90 -1.85 -10.10 -1.07
C LEU A 90 -0.38 -10.18 -0.66
N ILE A 91 -0.12 -10.39 0.63
CA ILE A 91 1.21 -10.59 1.17
C ILE A 91 1.41 -12.07 1.48
N GLU A 92 2.40 -12.71 0.85
CA GLU A 92 2.86 -14.05 1.18
C GLU A 92 4.22 -13.98 1.87
N ILE A 93 4.33 -14.62 3.03
CA ILE A 93 5.56 -14.72 3.81
C ILE A 93 5.98 -16.19 3.86
N GLU A 94 7.23 -16.47 3.47
CA GLU A 94 7.89 -17.76 3.68
C GLU A 94 8.86 -17.65 4.85
N ALA A 95 8.58 -18.38 5.93
CA ALA A 95 9.46 -18.48 7.08
C ALA A 95 10.74 -19.27 6.77
N LEU A 96 11.73 -19.22 7.66
CA LEU A 96 13.02 -19.91 7.48
C LEU A 96 12.88 -21.44 7.39
N ASP A 97 11.84 -22.02 7.99
CA ASP A 97 11.49 -23.45 7.90
C ASP A 97 10.72 -23.81 6.61
N GLY A 98 10.44 -22.83 5.74
CA GLY A 98 9.69 -23.00 4.51
C GLY A 98 8.17 -22.91 4.65
N LYS A 99 7.64 -22.72 5.87
CA LYS A 99 6.19 -22.50 6.07
C LYS A 99 5.75 -21.21 5.39
N LYS A 100 4.65 -21.28 4.64
CA LYS A 100 4.04 -20.13 3.95
C LYS A 100 2.76 -19.67 4.63
N THR A 101 2.62 -18.36 4.79
CA THR A 101 1.41 -17.71 5.32
C THR A 101 0.98 -16.59 4.39
N LYS A 102 -0.34 -16.34 4.29
CA LYS A 102 -0.90 -15.30 3.44
C LYS A 102 -1.72 -14.32 4.27
N TYR A 103 -1.59 -13.04 3.95
CA TYR A 103 -2.28 -11.94 4.60
C TYR A 103 -2.88 -11.03 3.53
N LEU A 104 -4.09 -10.55 3.78
CA LEU A 104 -4.68 -9.49 2.96
C LEU A 104 -4.28 -8.14 3.57
N LEU A 105 -3.78 -7.23 2.74
CA LEU A 105 -3.60 -5.82 3.08
C LEU A 105 -4.72 -5.04 2.42
N ASP A 106 -5.54 -4.38 3.24
CA ASP A 106 -6.71 -3.59 2.85
C ASP A 106 -7.82 -4.37 2.12
N SER A 107 -8.99 -3.76 2.04
CA SER A 107 -10.23 -4.37 1.52
C SER A 107 -10.83 -3.64 0.32
N GLY A 108 -10.34 -2.43 0.02
CA GLY A 108 -10.90 -1.57 -1.01
C GLY A 108 -12.11 -0.78 -0.51
N TRP A 109 -12.99 -0.43 -1.44
CA TRP A 109 -14.17 0.40 -1.19
C TRP A 109 -15.44 -0.15 -1.82
N ASN A 110 -15.46 -0.33 -3.15
CA ASN A 110 -16.63 -0.83 -3.86
C ASN A 110 -16.65 -2.35 -3.83
N THR A 111 -17.63 -2.94 -3.16
CA THR A 111 -17.72 -4.39 -2.98
C THR A 111 -17.85 -5.14 -4.31
N GLU A 112 -18.59 -4.62 -5.30
CA GLU A 112 -18.75 -5.28 -6.60
C GLU A 112 -17.45 -5.28 -7.42
N TRP A 113 -16.76 -4.14 -7.44
CA TRP A 113 -15.45 -4.03 -8.08
C TRP A 113 -14.43 -4.92 -7.38
N MET A 114 -14.36 -4.87 -6.05
CA MET A 114 -13.40 -5.65 -5.27
C MET A 114 -13.68 -7.15 -5.38
N ASP A 115 -14.95 -7.59 -5.42
CA ASP A 115 -15.32 -8.98 -5.70
C ASP A 115 -14.82 -9.44 -7.08
N TYR A 116 -14.99 -8.60 -8.10
CA TYR A 116 -14.46 -8.88 -9.44
C TYR A 116 -12.93 -9.03 -9.44
N VAL A 117 -12.21 -8.10 -8.81
CA VAL A 117 -10.74 -8.13 -8.75
C VAL A 117 -10.27 -9.33 -7.92
N PHE A 118 -10.90 -9.62 -6.78
CA PHE A 118 -10.58 -10.78 -5.95
C PHE A 118 -10.82 -12.09 -6.67
N ALA A 119 -11.91 -12.21 -7.44
CA ALA A 119 -12.17 -13.39 -8.26
C ALA A 119 -11.12 -13.56 -9.38
N LYS A 120 -10.71 -12.46 -10.01
CA LYS A 120 -9.68 -12.44 -11.06
C LYS A 120 -8.32 -12.92 -10.54
N ASP A 121 -7.95 -12.52 -9.33
CA ASP A 121 -6.68 -12.91 -8.69
C ASP A 121 -6.78 -14.18 -7.82
N GLY A 122 -7.97 -14.78 -7.70
CA GLY A 122 -8.23 -16.00 -6.92
C GLY A 122 -8.22 -15.80 -5.41
N VAL A 123 -8.23 -14.55 -4.94
CA VAL A 123 -8.29 -14.17 -3.52
C VAL A 123 -9.62 -14.61 -2.90
N ASP A 124 -10.72 -14.56 -3.66
CA ASP A 124 -12.05 -15.01 -3.24
C ASP A 124 -12.04 -16.48 -2.77
N LYS A 125 -11.30 -17.34 -3.49
CA LYS A 125 -11.14 -18.75 -3.15
C LYS A 125 -10.26 -18.94 -1.93
N MET A 126 -9.16 -18.17 -1.81
CA MET A 126 -8.25 -18.22 -0.66
C MET A 126 -8.93 -17.76 0.64
N LEU A 127 -9.83 -16.78 0.56
CA LEU A 127 -10.66 -16.36 1.68
C LEU A 127 -11.63 -17.48 2.09
N LYS A 128 -12.34 -18.07 1.13
CA LYS A 128 -13.27 -19.21 1.38
C LYS A 128 -12.57 -20.44 1.96
N SER A 129 -11.36 -20.75 1.51
CA SER A 129 -10.55 -21.88 2.00
C SER A 129 -9.79 -21.58 3.30
N LYS A 130 -9.86 -20.34 3.81
CA LYS A 130 -9.11 -19.85 4.98
C LYS A 130 -7.58 -19.91 4.82
N GLU A 131 -7.09 -19.93 3.57
CA GLU A 131 -5.67 -19.74 3.29
C GLU A 131 -5.20 -18.32 3.66
N ILE A 132 -6.09 -17.34 3.46
CA ILE A 132 -5.99 -16.01 4.06
C ILE A 132 -6.90 -16.01 5.27
N ASN A 133 -6.34 -15.79 6.46
CA ASN A 133 -7.09 -15.79 7.71
C ASN A 133 -6.87 -14.52 8.55
N THR A 134 -6.09 -13.58 8.02
CA THR A 134 -5.71 -12.34 8.68
C THR A 134 -5.73 -11.22 7.65
N ILE A 135 -6.35 -10.11 8.02
CA ILE A 135 -6.33 -8.85 7.26
C ILE A 135 -5.60 -7.79 8.08
N PHE A 136 -4.78 -6.99 7.40
CA PHE A 136 -4.22 -5.76 7.93
C PHE A 136 -4.89 -4.60 7.20
N ILE A 137 -5.49 -3.69 7.95
CA ILE A 137 -5.96 -2.42 7.42
C ILE A 137 -4.87 -1.38 7.69
N SER A 138 -4.33 -0.80 6.63
CA SER A 138 -3.23 0.15 6.69
C SER A 138 -3.65 1.45 7.37
N HIS A 139 -4.84 1.95 7.03
CA HIS A 139 -5.49 3.11 7.63
C HIS A 139 -6.97 3.14 7.24
N ASP A 140 -7.73 3.97 7.96
CA ASP A 140 -9.18 4.12 7.79
C ASP A 140 -9.51 5.17 6.73
N HIS A 141 -9.09 4.93 5.48
CA HIS A 141 -9.53 5.73 4.32
C HIS A 141 -10.54 4.94 3.49
N ILE A 142 -11.42 5.70 2.82
CA ILE A 142 -12.50 5.18 1.96
C ILE A 142 -12.05 4.05 1.03
N ASP A 143 -10.89 4.20 0.39
CA ASP A 143 -10.36 3.28 -0.61
C ASP A 143 -9.61 2.06 -0.05
N HIS A 144 -9.50 1.96 1.28
CA HIS A 144 -8.79 0.88 1.98
C HIS A 144 -9.72 0.06 2.87
N TYR A 145 -10.62 0.72 3.60
CA TYR A 145 -11.38 0.11 4.70
C TYR A 145 -12.82 -0.26 4.34
N PHE A 146 -13.47 0.46 3.41
CA PHE A 146 -14.92 0.42 3.27
C PHE A 146 -15.44 -0.82 2.53
N GLY A 147 -14.55 -1.64 1.97
CA GLY A 147 -14.89 -2.91 1.30
C GLY A 147 -15.15 -4.09 2.25
N ILE A 148 -15.07 -3.89 3.58
CA ILE A 148 -15.48 -4.87 4.61
C ILE A 148 -17.00 -4.92 4.75
#